data_AF-A0A7V9SPP2-F1
#
_entry.id   AF-A0A7V9SPP2-F1
#
_cell.length_a   1.000
_cell.length_b   1.000
_cell.length_c   1.000
_cell.angle_alpha   90.00
_cell.angle_beta   90.00
_cell.angle_gamma   90.00
#
_symmetry.space_group_name_H-M   'P 1'
#
loop_
_entity.id
_entity.type
_entity.pdbx_description
1 polymer ?
#
loop_
_entity_poly.entity_id
_entity_poly.type
_entity_poly.pdbx_seq_one_letter_code
_entity_poly.pdbx_strand_id
1 'polypeptide(L)'
;ATFNGFGMIQYRDAGDGQAFHRDTDMRWLDDTIIAILTLGTKRPWLLRPRSARHTLAEGRGATHDLSPGNGDLIVMGGACQQNWEHSVPYLNKMGVGVRISVQWRFARKVGRPFMGPGFNAPVTYS
;
A
#
# COMPACT_ATOMS: atom_id res chain seq x y z
N ALA A 1 8.28 -17.43 5.50
CA ALA A 1 8.94 -16.41 4.66
C ALA A 1 10.00 -15.70 5.49
N THR A 2 11.10 -15.28 4.88
CA THR A 2 12.17 -14.52 5.55
C THR A 2 12.25 -13.14 4.90
N PHE A 3 12.29 -12.09 5.70
CA PHE A 3 12.47 -10.72 5.22
C PHE A 3 13.95 -10.34 5.29
N ASN A 4 14.49 -9.80 4.20
CA ASN A 4 15.92 -9.47 4.10
C ASN A 4 16.23 -8.01 4.48
N GLY A 5 15.20 -7.23 4.81
CA GLY A 5 15.32 -5.81 5.15
C GLY A 5 13.96 -5.15 5.24
N PHE A 6 13.98 -3.87 5.60
CA PHE A 6 12.79 -3.02 5.67
C PHE A 6 13.04 -1.67 5.01
N GLY A 7 11.95 -1.08 4.53
CA GLY A 7 11.88 0.33 4.16
C GLY A 7 11.06 1.11 5.18
N MET A 8 11.27 2.42 5.26
CA MET A 8 10.49 3.31 6.12
C MET A 8 9.92 4.45 5.30
N ILE A 9 8.68 4.82 5.59
CA ILE A 9 8.04 6.04 5.09
C ILE A 9 7.60 6.86 6.30
N GLN A 10 8.07 8.10 6.37
CA GLN A 10 7.62 9.08 7.36
C GLN A 10 6.59 9.99 6.71
N TYR A 11 5.41 10.06 7.32
CA TYR A 11 4.38 11.04 7.02
C TYR A 11 4.46 12.11 8.11
N ARG A 12 4.94 13.30 7.75
CA ARG A 12 5.24 14.39 8.69
C ARG A 12 3.96 15.05 9.23
N ASP A 13 2.98 15.21 8.35
CA ASP A 13 1.69 15.83 8.65
C ASP A 13 0.59 15.35 7.68
N ALA A 14 -0.51 16.11 7.60
CA ALA A 14 -1.67 15.85 6.76
C ALA A 14 -1.38 15.92 5.24
N GLY A 15 -0.37 16.70 4.84
CA GLY A 15 0.04 16.91 3.45
C GLY A 15 0.88 15.78 2.87
N ASP A 16 1.38 14.85 3.69
CA ASP A 16 2.06 13.65 3.22
C ASP A 16 1.05 12.51 3.03
N GLY A 17 1.13 11.80 1.90
CA GLY A 17 0.26 10.68 1.60
C GLY A 17 0.82 9.78 0.50
N GLN A 18 0.20 8.62 0.31
CA GLN A 18 0.43 7.71 -0.80
C GLN A 18 -0.93 7.40 -1.40
N ALA A 19 -1.13 7.77 -2.68
CA ALA A 19 -2.35 7.46 -3.41
C ALA A 19 -2.57 5.94 -3.51
N PHE A 20 -3.76 5.52 -3.94
CA PHE A 20 -4.04 4.10 -4.18
C PHE A 20 -3.01 3.49 -5.13
N HIS A 21 -2.32 2.46 -4.65
CA HIS A 21 -1.26 1.77 -5.39
C HIS A 21 -1.15 0.31 -4.97
N ARG A 22 -0.27 -0.41 -5.66
CA ARG A 22 0.13 -1.79 -5.37
C ARG A 22 1.65 -1.82 -5.37
N ASP A 23 2.24 -2.68 -4.57
CA ASP A 23 3.70 -2.79 -4.50
C ASP A 23 4.21 -3.66 -5.66
N THR A 24 4.37 -3.03 -6.83
CA THR A 24 4.78 -3.73 -8.06
C THR A 24 6.28 -3.95 -8.20
N ASP A 25 7.10 -3.29 -7.36
CA ASP A 25 8.57 -3.36 -7.42
C ASP A 25 9.12 -4.75 -7.15
N MET A 26 8.38 -5.58 -6.39
CA MET A 26 8.74 -6.97 -6.14
C MET A 26 8.61 -7.87 -7.37
N ARG A 27 7.97 -7.40 -8.44
CA ARG A 27 7.67 -8.09 -9.71
C ARG A 27 6.76 -9.33 -9.61
N TRP A 28 6.92 -10.25 -8.68
CA TRP A 28 6.05 -11.45 -8.57
C TRP A 28 4.93 -11.20 -7.56
N LEU A 29 3.71 -10.93 -8.04
CA LEU A 29 2.60 -10.40 -7.22
C LEU A 29 1.59 -11.45 -6.73
N ASP A 30 1.67 -12.67 -7.26
CA ASP A 30 0.67 -13.73 -7.03
C ASP A 30 0.82 -14.37 -5.63
N ASP A 31 2.04 -14.37 -5.09
CA ASP A 31 2.36 -14.91 -3.75
C ASP A 31 3.39 -14.00 -3.06
N THR A 32 2.87 -12.98 -2.37
CA THR A 32 3.64 -11.97 -1.64
C THR A 32 3.25 -11.94 -0.17
N ILE A 33 4.18 -11.47 0.67
CA ILE A 33 3.88 -11.06 2.04
C ILE A 33 4.47 -9.67 2.23
N ILE A 34 3.61 -8.71 2.56
CA ILE A 34 4.02 -7.37 2.98
C ILE A 34 3.51 -7.14 4.39
N ALA A 35 4.42 -6.87 5.31
CA ALA A 35 4.11 -6.53 6.68
C ALA A 35 4.40 -5.05 6.90
N ILE A 36 3.43 -4.31 7.44
CA ILE A 36 3.51 -2.87 7.71
C ILE A 36 3.24 -2.62 9.18
N LEU A 37 4.28 -2.24 9.92
CA LEU A 37 4.14 -1.74 11.29
C LEU A 37 3.86 -0.24 11.25
N THR A 38 2.81 0.20 11.93
CA THR A 38 2.49 1.61 12.08
C THR A 38 3.02 2.13 13.41
N LEU A 39 3.76 3.23 13.38
CA LEU A 39 4.23 3.96 14.57
C LEU A 39 3.72 5.40 14.53
N GLY A 40 3.43 5.96 15.70
CA GLY A 40 2.94 7.33 15.85
C GLY A 40 1.44 7.47 15.56
N THR A 41 1.08 8.53 14.84
CA THR A 41 -0.32 8.98 14.67
C THR A 41 -1.15 7.99 13.84
N LYS A 42 -2.30 7.60 14.38
CA LYS A 42 -3.33 6.84 13.64
C LYS A 42 -3.82 7.68 12.46
N ARG A 43 -3.79 7.09 11.26
CA ARG A 43 -4.31 7.68 10.02
C ARG A 43 -5.13 6.64 9.26
N PRO A 44 -6.06 7.07 8.40
CA PRO A 44 -6.72 6.16 7.47
C PRO A 44 -5.70 5.33 6.71
N TRP A 45 -6.00 4.04 6.58
CA TRP A 45 -5.25 3.14 5.72
C TRP A 45 -6.28 2.37 4.91
N LEU A 46 -6.39 2.76 3.64
CA LEU A 46 -7.49 2.35 2.78
C LEU A 46 -7.08 1.15 1.95
N LEU A 47 -7.99 0.19 1.78
CA LEU A 47 -7.83 -1.00 0.97
C LEU A 47 -9.04 -1.15 0.05
N ARG A 48 -8.83 -1.28 -1.26
CA ARG A 48 -9.93 -1.45 -2.23
C ARG A 48 -9.61 -2.52 -3.28
N PRO A 49 -10.62 -3.23 -3.82
CA PRO A 49 -10.39 -4.10 -4.96
C PRO A 49 -9.92 -3.29 -6.17
N ARG A 50 -8.90 -3.79 -6.86
CA ARG A 50 -8.37 -3.14 -8.07
C ARG A 50 -9.40 -3.08 -9.20
N SER A 51 -10.29 -4.06 -9.28
CA SER A 51 -11.41 -4.07 -10.22
C SER A 51 -12.36 -2.89 -10.02
N ALA A 52 -12.36 -2.29 -8.82
CA ALA A 52 -13.19 -1.14 -8.45
C ALA A 52 -12.50 0.22 -8.62
N ARG A 53 -11.26 0.28 -9.15
CA ARG A 53 -10.44 1.51 -9.15
C ARG A 53 -11.10 2.72 -9.84
N HIS A 54 -11.99 2.48 -10.81
CA HIS A 54 -12.64 3.47 -11.67
C HIS A 54 -14.18 3.46 -11.53
N THR A 55 -14.72 2.85 -10.48
CA THR A 55 -16.16 2.77 -10.30
C THR A 55 -16.57 3.40 -8.98
N LEU A 56 -17.66 4.16 -9.03
CA LEU A 56 -18.37 4.68 -7.88
C LEU A 56 -19.66 3.88 -7.60
N ALA A 57 -19.90 2.81 -8.37
CA ALA A 57 -21.11 2.02 -8.25
C ALA A 57 -21.10 1.21 -6.93
N GLU A 58 -22.22 1.28 -6.21
CA GLU A 58 -22.46 0.49 -5.01
C GLU A 58 -22.31 -1.01 -5.29
N GLY A 59 -21.73 -1.76 -4.35
CA GLY A 59 -21.56 -3.21 -4.46
C GLY A 59 -20.36 -3.71 -5.27
N ARG A 60 -19.56 -2.84 -5.90
CA ARG A 60 -18.32 -3.25 -6.63
C ARG A 60 -17.09 -3.46 -5.74
N GLY A 61 -17.30 -3.61 -4.44
CA GLY A 61 -16.27 -3.73 -3.42
C GLY A 61 -16.08 -2.42 -2.66
N ALA A 62 -16.31 -2.46 -1.35
CA ALA A 62 -16.12 -1.31 -0.49
C ALA A 62 -14.63 -0.96 -0.38
N THR A 63 -14.34 0.34 -0.27
CA THR A 63 -13.05 0.75 0.29
C THR A 63 -13.11 0.49 1.78
N HIS A 64 -12.23 -0.38 2.27
CA HIS A 64 -12.08 -0.66 3.69
C HIS A 64 -11.08 0.32 4.28
N ASP A 65 -11.47 1.04 5.32
CA ASP A 65 -10.53 1.79 6.14
C ASP A 65 -10.14 0.96 7.37
N LEU A 66 -8.88 0.51 7.41
CA LEU A 66 -8.35 -0.28 8.52
C LEU A 66 -7.80 0.61 9.65
N SER A 67 -7.42 1.86 9.33
CA SER A 67 -6.88 2.86 10.26
C SER A 67 -6.02 2.30 11.41
N PRO A 68 -4.85 1.68 11.13
CA PRO A 68 -3.98 1.11 12.15
C PRO A 68 -3.48 2.20 13.10
N GLY A 69 -3.49 1.89 14.38
CA GLY A 69 -2.89 2.70 15.44
C GLY A 69 -1.40 2.47 15.62
N ASN A 70 -0.82 3.14 16.62
CA ASN A 70 0.56 2.95 17.01
C ASN A 70 0.78 1.51 17.52
N GLY A 71 1.75 0.81 16.95
CA GLY A 71 2.09 -0.57 17.30
C GLY A 71 1.32 -1.63 16.49
N ASP A 72 0.33 -1.23 15.70
CA ASP A 72 -0.45 -2.18 14.90
C ASP A 72 0.35 -2.66 13.67
N LEU A 73 0.22 -3.95 13.38
CA LEU A 73 0.82 -4.62 12.23
C LEU A 73 -0.26 -5.01 11.22
N ILE A 74 -0.19 -4.46 10.00
CA ILE A 74 -1.00 -4.92 8.87
C ILE A 74 -0.17 -5.90 8.05
N VAL A 75 -0.76 -7.05 7.71
CA VAL A 75 -0.13 -8.04 6.82
C VAL A 75 -0.99 -8.25 5.58
N MET A 76 -0.42 -7.96 4.41
CA MET A 76 -1.00 -8.27 3.11
C MET A 76 -0.33 -9.55 2.57
N GLY A 77 -1.12 -10.60 2.35
CA GLY A 77 -0.63 -11.92 1.90
C GLY A 77 -1.19 -12.36 0.54
N GLY A 78 -0.56 -13.38 -0.04
CA GLY A 78 -1.00 -14.02 -1.28
C GLY A 78 -1.10 -13.05 -2.45
N ALA A 79 -2.23 -13.08 -3.15
CA ALA A 79 -2.53 -12.28 -4.34
C ALA A 79 -2.99 -10.84 -4.03
N CYS A 80 -2.75 -10.32 -2.82
CA CYS A 80 -3.18 -8.98 -2.43
C CYS A 80 -2.62 -7.91 -3.40
N GLN A 81 -1.31 -7.96 -3.71
CA GLN A 81 -0.69 -7.00 -4.64
C GLN A 81 -1.13 -7.20 -6.10
N GLN A 82 -1.75 -8.33 -6.44
CA GLN A 82 -2.35 -8.57 -7.74
C GLN A 82 -3.74 -7.91 -7.86
N ASN A 83 -4.57 -8.08 -6.82
CA ASN A 83 -6.01 -7.85 -6.88
C ASN A 83 -6.51 -6.64 -6.09
N TRP A 84 -5.68 -6.04 -5.24
CA TRP A 84 -6.06 -4.96 -4.34
C TRP A 84 -5.10 -3.78 -4.48
N GLU A 85 -5.62 -2.58 -4.22
CA GLU A 85 -4.86 -1.35 -4.06
C GLU A 85 -4.99 -0.82 -2.64
N HIS A 86 -3.93 -0.21 -2.13
CA HIS A 86 -3.92 0.40 -0.80
C HIS A 86 -3.41 1.84 -0.81
N SER A 87 -3.78 2.60 0.22
CA SER A 87 -3.50 4.04 0.30
C SER A 87 -3.34 4.51 1.73
N VAL A 88 -2.46 5.49 1.93
CA VAL A 88 -2.46 6.37 3.10
C VAL A 88 -2.85 7.74 2.57
N PRO A 89 -4.13 8.12 2.62
CA PRO A 89 -4.62 9.26 1.88
C PRO A 89 -4.07 10.57 2.46
N TYR A 90 -3.89 11.55 1.59
CA TYR A 90 -3.74 12.95 1.95
C TYR A 90 -4.96 13.40 2.77
N LEU A 91 -4.73 14.21 3.80
CA LEU A 91 -5.78 14.67 4.70
C LEU A 91 -5.92 16.20 4.59
N ASN A 92 -7.16 16.68 4.61
CA ASN A 92 -7.47 18.11 4.63
C ASN A 92 -7.73 18.61 6.07
N LYS A 93 -6.93 18.16 7.03
CA LYS A 93 -7.09 18.48 8.46
C LYS A 93 -5.78 19.01 9.04
N MET A 94 -5.85 20.11 9.80
CA MET A 94 -4.69 20.63 10.53
C MET A 94 -4.39 19.82 11.80
N GLY A 95 -3.13 19.84 12.24
CA GLY A 95 -2.71 19.21 13.50
C GLY A 95 -2.64 17.68 13.46
N VAL A 96 -2.51 17.07 12.27
CA VAL A 96 -2.23 15.63 12.16
C VAL A 96 -0.76 15.40 12.53
N GLY A 97 -0.52 14.60 13.56
CA GLY A 97 0.83 14.26 14.00
C GLY A 97 1.57 13.30 13.05
N VAL A 98 2.85 13.10 13.33
CA VAL A 98 3.73 12.24 12.55
C VAL A 98 3.28 10.78 12.60
N ARG A 99 3.34 10.07 11.47
CA ARG A 99 3.17 8.61 11.33
C ARG A 99 4.38 8.02 10.61
N ILE A 100 4.84 6.85 11.02
CA ILE A 100 5.87 6.08 10.32
C ILE A 100 5.29 4.72 9.92
N SER A 101 5.40 4.36 8.64
CA SER A 101 5.20 2.98 8.17
C SER A 101 6.56 2.30 8.05
N VAL A 102 6.79 1.23 8.82
CA VAL A 102 7.94 0.32 8.62
C VAL A 102 7.46 -0.87 7.82
N GLN A 103 8.10 -1.16 6.69
CA GLN A 103 7.60 -2.11 5.70
C GLN A 103 8.62 -3.19 5.40
N TRP A 104 8.22 -4.44 5.61
CA TRP A 104 8.97 -5.61 5.16
C TRP A 104 8.24 -6.24 3.98
N ARG A 105 9.01 -6.69 2.99
CA ARG A 105 8.49 -7.20 1.73
C ARG A 105 9.14 -8.54 1.40
N PHE A 106 8.31 -9.50 1.03
CA PHE A 106 8.72 -10.82 0.55
C PHE A 106 7.87 -11.18 -0.67
N ALA A 107 8.51 -11.70 -1.70
CA ALA A 107 7.84 -12.35 -2.82
C ALA A 107 8.45 -13.72 -3.01
N ARG A 108 7.60 -14.74 -3.20
CA ARG A 108 8.07 -16.12 -3.40
C ARG A 108 8.82 -16.31 -4.72
N LYS A 109 8.65 -15.38 -5.67
CA LYS A 109 9.24 -15.41 -7.02
C LYS A 109 8.86 -16.64 -7.85
N VAL A 110 7.61 -17.09 -7.69
CA VAL A 110 7.01 -18.16 -8.51
C VAL A 110 6.03 -17.56 -9.50
N GLY A 111 5.86 -18.20 -10.66
CA GLY A 111 4.96 -17.74 -11.71
C GLY A 111 5.53 -16.60 -12.56
N ARG A 112 4.64 -15.87 -13.24
CA ARG A 112 5.02 -14.83 -14.21
C ARG A 112 5.31 -13.51 -13.50
N PRO A 113 6.47 -12.87 -13.75
CA PRO A 113 6.72 -11.54 -13.22
C PRO A 113 5.78 -10.51 -13.86
N PHE A 114 5.37 -9.54 -13.07
CA PHE A 114 4.67 -8.35 -13.50
C PHE A 114 5.55 -7.54 -14.46
N MET A 115 5.11 -7.49 -15.72
CA MET A 115 5.72 -6.70 -16.79
C MET A 115 5.01 -5.35 -16.85
N GLY A 116 5.48 -4.42 -16.02
CA GLY A 116 5.08 -3.02 -16.06
C GLY A 116 6.27 -2.09 -15.87
N PRO A 117 6.08 -0.79 -16.14
CA PRO A 117 7.10 0.23 -15.89
C PRO A 117 7.60 0.11 -14.45
N GLY A 118 8.92 0.14 -14.27
CA GLY A 118 9.51 0.27 -12.94
C GLY A 118 9.34 1.70 -12.42
N PHE A 119 9.64 1.92 -11.14
CA PHE A 119 9.59 3.25 -10.52
C PHE A 119 10.33 4.34 -11.33
N ASN A 120 11.45 3.99 -11.98
CA ASN A 120 12.26 4.92 -12.79
C ASN A 120 11.80 5.06 -14.25
N ALA A 121 10.69 4.44 -14.65
CA ALA A 121 10.24 4.51 -16.03
C ALA A 121 9.73 5.93 -16.37
N PRO A 122 10.04 6.47 -17.56
CA PRO A 122 9.52 7.76 -17.99
C PRO A 122 7.99 7.74 -18.01
N VAL A 123 7.36 8.76 -17.43
CA VAL A 123 5.92 8.99 -17.59
C VAL A 123 5.73 9.80 -18.88
N THR A 124 5.20 9.15 -19.91
CA THR A 124 4.84 9.84 -21.16
C THR A 124 3.40 10.31 -21.05
N TYR A 125 3.18 11.63 -21.07
CA TYR A 125 1.86 12.22 -21.26
C TYR A 125 1.64 12.39 -22.76
N SER A 126 0.58 11.76 -23.28
CA SER A 126 0.04 12.00 -24.63
C SER A 126 -1.03 13.06 -24.60
#